data_AF-A0A0G0SU41-F1
#
_entry.id   AF-A0A0G0SU41-F1
#
_cell.length_a   1.000
_cell.length_b   1.000
_cell.length_c   1.000
_cell.angle_alpha   90.00
_cell.angle_beta   90.00
_cell.angle_gamma   90.00
#
_symmetry.space_group_name_H-M   'P 1'
#
loop_
_entity.id
_entity.type
_entity.pdbx_description
1 polymer ?
#
loop_
_entity_poly.entity_id
_entity_poly.type
_entity_poly.pdbx_seq_one_letter_code
_entity_poly.pdbx_strand_id
1 'polypeptide(L)' 'MEKVICPDCQAEIISSNPMVVGDILECSECGTEVEVLSLNPLKYQVLIEEK' A
#
# COMPACT_ATOMS: atom_id res chain seq x y z
N MET A 1 0.97 10.42 10.55
CA MET A 1 0.54 9.05 10.24
C MET A 1 0.30 9.03 8.75
N GLU A 2 1.15 8.34 8.01
CA GLU A 2 0.99 8.18 6.56
C GLU A 2 -0.15 7.20 6.33
N LYS A 3 -1.21 7.64 5.68
CA LYS A 3 -2.40 6.82 5.41
C LYS A 3 -2.30 6.32 3.98
N VAL A 4 -2.32 5.01 3.82
CA VAL A 4 -2.40 4.37 2.51
C VAL A 4 -3.86 4.05 2.25
N ILE A 5 -4.39 4.52 1.11
CA ILE A 5 -5.76 4.22 0.69
C ILE A 5 -5.72 3.18 -0.42
N CYS A 6 -6.45 2.08 -0.23
CA CYS A 6 -6.56 1.04 -1.23
C CYS A 6 -7.21 1.61 -2.51
N PRO A 7 -6.56 1.49 -3.68
CA PRO A 7 -7.10 2.04 -4.93
C PRO A 7 -8.35 1.28 -5.41
N ASP A 8 -8.53 0.02 -5.02
CA ASP A 8 -9.63 -0.83 -5.50
C ASP A 8 -10.92 -0.66 -4.67
N CYS A 9 -10.83 -0.81 -3.36
CA CYS A 9 -12.00 -0.74 -2.47
C CYS A 9 -12.12 0.57 -1.69
N GLN A 10 -11.15 1.49 -1.82
CA GLN A 10 -11.08 2.77 -1.11
C GLN A 10 -11.00 2.67 0.42
N ALA A 11 -10.72 1.47 0.96
CA ALA A 11 -10.47 1.27 2.38
C ALA A 11 -9.08 1.79 2.81
N GLU A 12 -8.93 2.09 4.09
CA GLU A 12 -7.62 2.44 4.68
C GLU A 12 -6.80 1.17 4.89
N ILE A 13 -5.58 1.13 4.31
CA ILE A 13 -4.63 0.05 4.52
C ILE A 13 -3.80 0.38 5.76
N ILE A 14 -3.89 -0.48 6.77
CA ILE A 14 -3.13 -0.35 8.01
C ILE A 14 -1.69 -0.82 7.74
N SER A 15 -0.75 0.12 7.78
CA SER A 15 0.67 -0.18 7.67
C SER A 15 1.35 -0.26 9.03
N SER A 16 2.43 -1.05 9.11
CA SER A 16 3.29 -1.06 10.29
C SER A 16 4.22 0.15 10.26
N ASN A 17 4.29 0.92 11.34
CA ASN A 17 5.24 2.02 11.45
C ASN A 17 6.59 1.51 11.98
N PRO A 18 7.74 1.90 11.40
CA PRO A 18 7.88 2.77 10.21
C PRO A 18 7.70 1.99 8.90
N MET A 19 6.96 2.58 7.96
CA MET A 19 6.92 2.12 6.57
C MET A 19 8.26 2.40 5.89
N VAL A 20 8.67 1.51 4.99
CA VAL A 20 9.89 1.63 4.18
C VAL A 20 9.54 1.55 2.70
N VAL A 21 10.33 2.21 1.86
CA VAL A 21 10.22 2.07 0.40
C VAL A 21 10.55 0.62 0.02
N GLY A 22 9.70 0.01 -0.80
CA GLY A 22 9.73 -1.42 -1.15
C GLY A 22 8.87 -2.29 -0.24
N ASP A 23 8.24 -1.74 0.80
CA ASP A 23 7.29 -2.51 1.62
C ASP A 23 6.05 -2.86 0.80
N ILE A 24 5.58 -4.10 0.98
CA ILE A 24 4.32 -4.59 0.42
C ILE A 24 3.27 -4.54 1.53
N LEU A 25 2.18 -3.83 1.27
CA LEU A 25 1.04 -3.71 2.16
C LEU A 25 -0.16 -4.41 1.53
N GLU A 26 -0.80 -5.29 2.28
CA GLU A 26 -2.02 -5.98 1.86
C GLU A 26 -3.26 -5.28 2.44
N CYS A 27 -4.28 -5.05 1.62
CA CYS A 27 -5.55 -4.55 2.08
C CYS A 27 -6.37 -5.64 2.77
N SER A 28 -6.68 -5.47 4.06
CA SER A 28 -7.48 -6.43 4.84
C SER A 28 -8.93 -6.61 4.35
N GLU A 29 -9.44 -5.67 3.55
CA GLU A 29 -10.83 -5.68 3.07
C GLU A 29 -11.01 -6.44 1.75
N CYS A 30 -10.04 -6.33 0.82
CA CYS A 30 -10.17 -6.90 -0.52
C CYS A 30 -9.00 -7.79 -0.95
N GLY A 31 -7.92 -7.84 -0.18
CA GLY A 31 -6.72 -8.61 -0.49
C GLY A 31 -5.80 -7.96 -1.53
N THR A 32 -6.08 -6.74 -1.99
CA THR A 32 -5.19 -6.03 -2.92
C THR A 32 -3.87 -5.70 -2.24
N GLU A 33 -2.77 -6.08 -2.86
CA GLU A 33 -1.42 -5.75 -2.43
C GLU A 33 -0.93 -4.47 -3.12
N VAL A 34 -0.28 -3.59 -2.36
CA VAL A 34 0.34 -2.37 -2.85
C VAL A 34 1.79 -2.28 -2.41
N GLU A 35 2.66 -1.82 -3.29
CA GLU A 35 4.08 -1.59 -3.00
C GLU A 35 4.33 -0.10 -2.73
N VAL A 36 5.07 0.21 -1.65
CA VAL A 36 5.47 1.57 -1.30
C VAL A 36 6.64 2.02 -2.18
N LEU A 37 6.44 3.08 -2.97
CA LEU A 37 7.45 3.62 -3.89
C LEU A 37 8.19 4.84 -3.33
N SER A 38 7.57 5.60 -2.43
CA SER A 38 8.16 6.78 -1.79
C SER A 38 7.40 7.13 -0.51
N LEU A 39 8.08 7.76 0.45
CA LEU A 39 7.49 8.25 1.71
C LEU A 39 7.35 9.79 1.73
N ASN A 40 7.96 10.52 0.80
CA ASN A 40 7.92 11.99 0.79
C ASN A 40 7.96 12.56 -0.64
N PRO A 41 6.80 12.77 -1.30
CA PRO A 41 5.45 12.45 -0.84
C PRO A 41 5.17 10.94 -0.86
N LEU A 42 4.27 10.47 0.00
CA LEU A 42 3.83 9.07 0.00
C LEU A 42 3.32 8.68 -1.39
N LYS A 43 3.93 7.64 -1.97
CA LYS A 43 3.53 7.04 -3.25
C LYS A 43 3.55 5.54 -3.12
N TYR A 44 2.58 4.90 -3.73
CA TYR A 44 2.47 3.45 -3.80
C TYR A 44 1.73 3.05 -5.09
N GLN A 45 1.91 1.81 -5.50
CA GLN A 45 1.25 1.25 -6.69
C GLN A 45 0.65 -0.12 -6.36
N VAL A 46 -0.38 -0.54 -7.10
CA VAL A 46 -0.90 -1.90 -7.01
C VAL A 46 0.16 -2.87 -7.50
N LEU A 47 0.42 -3.90 -6.70
CA LEU A 47 1.30 -4.98 -7.06
C LEU A 47 0.50 -5.97 -7.92
N ILE A 48 0.86 -6.05 -9.20
CA ILE A 48 0.25 -6.98 -10.15
C ILE A 48 1.31 -8.00 -10.50
N GLU A 49 1.14 -9.26 -10.08
CA GLU A 49 1.97 -10.35 -10.60
C GLU A 49 1.63 -10.55 -12.07
N GLU A 50 2.53 -10.15 -12.97
CA GLU A 50 2.49 -10.58 -14.36
C GLU A 50 2.67 -12.11 -14.38
N LYS A 51 1.61 -12.83 -14.76
CA LYS A 51 1.63 -14.29 -14.97
C LYS A 51 2.43 -14.69 -16.20
#